data_AF-A0A1Y4J5T6-F1
#
_entry.id   AF-A0A1Y4J5T6-F1
#
_cell.length_a   1.000
_cell.length_b   1.000
_cell.length_c   1.000
_cell.angle_alpha   90.00
_cell.angle_beta   90.00
_cell.angle_gamma   90.00
#
_symmetry.space_group_name_H-M   'P 1'
#
loop_
_entity.id
_entity.type
_entity.pdbx_description
1 polymer ?
#
loop_
_entity_poly.entity_id
_entity_poly.type
_entity_poly.pdbx_seq_one_letter_code
_entity_poly.pdbx_strand_id
1 'polypeptide(L)'
;TYTATLGQSNTVQCVTAANWQKVLNGAHTIKVVANDTKADSTPYTVTFTKAVYEASITMAEPIDADDTITVMVLNILGSIPGDADLEVLVTNNALDDEPVWEDATADIKNGNNHIFTNKTAANGFAFNFKLTVSRGSSNTGGYITNIGGAFQ
;
A
#
# COMPACT_ATOMS: atom_id res chain seq x y z
N THR A 1 -1.87 -1.96 -34.44
CA THR A 1 -1.81 -3.12 -35.35
C THR A 1 -0.37 -3.57 -35.46
N TYR A 2 -0.10 -4.87 -35.40
CA TYR A 2 1.25 -5.44 -35.44
C TYR A 2 1.33 -6.41 -36.63
N THR A 3 2.41 -6.35 -37.40
CA THR A 3 2.67 -7.26 -38.53
C THR A 3 3.71 -8.29 -38.10
N ALA A 4 3.30 -9.56 -37.99
CA ALA A 4 4.21 -10.64 -37.60
C ALA A 4 5.18 -10.99 -38.73
N THR A 5 6.43 -11.33 -38.37
CA THR A 5 7.44 -11.84 -39.30
C THR A 5 7.54 -13.37 -39.18
N LEU A 6 7.60 -14.06 -40.32
CA LEU A 6 7.73 -15.52 -40.36
C LEU A 6 9.00 -15.98 -39.62
N GLY A 7 8.84 -17.00 -38.77
CA GLY A 7 9.95 -17.58 -38.00
C GLY A 7 10.39 -16.77 -36.77
N GLN A 8 9.75 -15.63 -36.49
CA GLN A 8 10.05 -14.81 -35.31
C GLN A 8 9.11 -15.12 -34.14
N SER A 9 9.68 -15.20 -32.94
CA SER A 9 8.91 -15.20 -31.70
C SER A 9 8.51 -13.77 -31.33
N ASN A 10 7.30 -13.62 -30.79
CA ASN A 10 6.78 -12.35 -30.31
C ASN A 10 6.30 -12.47 -28.87
N THR A 11 6.46 -11.40 -28.10
CA THR A 11 6.00 -11.32 -26.72
C THR A 11 4.92 -10.26 -26.60
N VAL A 12 3.80 -10.61 -26.00
CA VAL A 12 2.77 -9.66 -25.56
C VAL A 12 2.80 -9.57 -24.05
N GLN A 13 3.04 -8.37 -23.53
CA GLN A 13 3.03 -8.10 -22.10
C GLN A 13 1.74 -7.34 -21.74
N CYS A 14 0.76 -8.06 -21.21
CA CYS A 14 -0.52 -7.48 -20.80
C CYS A 14 -0.45 -6.82 -19.40
N VAL A 15 0.44 -7.33 -18.56
CA VAL A 15 0.62 -6.89 -17.17
C VAL A 15 2.06 -6.44 -16.98
N THR A 16 2.23 -5.21 -16.50
CA THR A 16 3.51 -4.60 -16.15
C THR A 16 3.51 -4.27 -14.66
N ALA A 17 4.69 -4.01 -14.08
CA ALA A 17 4.78 -3.53 -12.70
C ALA A 17 3.93 -2.27 -12.48
N ALA A 18 3.92 -1.36 -13.47
CA ALA A 18 3.17 -0.10 -13.41
C ALA A 18 1.65 -0.26 -13.46
N ASN A 19 1.13 -1.32 -14.09
CA ASN A 19 -0.32 -1.54 -14.18
C ASN A 19 -0.83 -2.65 -13.26
N TRP A 20 0.06 -3.44 -12.63
CA TRP A 20 -0.32 -4.52 -11.72
C TRP A 20 -1.22 -4.04 -10.59
N GLN A 21 -0.95 -2.85 -10.05
CA GLN A 21 -1.76 -2.25 -8.99
C GLN A 21 -3.23 -2.00 -9.44
N LYS A 22 -3.47 -1.79 -10.74
CA LYS A 22 -4.81 -1.56 -11.31
C LYS A 22 -5.59 -2.86 -11.54
N VAL A 23 -4.91 -4.00 -11.60
CA VAL A 23 -5.55 -5.32 -11.75
C VAL A 23 -6.29 -5.64 -10.46
N LEU A 24 -7.57 -6.02 -10.53
CA LEU A 24 -8.34 -6.39 -9.33
C LEU A 24 -7.86 -7.74 -8.78
N ASN A 25 -8.05 -7.98 -7.48
CA ASN A 25 -7.85 -9.33 -6.94
C ASN A 25 -8.89 -10.29 -7.53
N GLY A 26 -8.51 -11.54 -7.75
CA GLY A 26 -9.35 -12.57 -8.36
C GLY A 26 -8.70 -13.27 -9.55
N ALA A 27 -9.48 -14.13 -10.20
CA ALA A 27 -9.05 -14.88 -11.38
C ALA A 27 -9.16 -14.01 -12.64
N HIS A 28 -8.13 -14.08 -13.47
CA HIS A 28 -8.01 -13.35 -14.73
C HIS A 28 -7.65 -14.29 -15.87
N THR A 29 -8.09 -13.95 -17.07
CA THR A 29 -7.77 -14.69 -18.29
C THR A 29 -7.20 -13.72 -19.33
N ILE A 30 -6.01 -14.02 -19.84
CA ILE A 30 -5.42 -13.37 -21.01
C ILE A 30 -5.73 -14.24 -22.22
N LYS A 31 -6.35 -13.65 -23.25
CA LYS A 31 -6.67 -14.31 -24.53
C LYS A 31 -5.92 -13.62 -25.65
N VAL A 32 -5.10 -14.36 -26.38
CA VAL A 32 -4.37 -13.89 -27.56
C VAL A 32 -4.95 -14.58 -28.79
N VAL A 33 -5.35 -13.78 -29.79
CA VAL A 33 -5.88 -14.27 -31.07
C VAL A 33 -5.00 -13.72 -32.17
N ALA A 34 -4.40 -14.61 -32.97
CA ALA A 34 -3.73 -14.25 -34.21
C ALA A 34 -4.72 -14.45 -35.36
N ASN A 35 -4.86 -13.46 -36.25
CA ASN A 35 -5.76 -13.53 -37.40
C ASN A 35 -4.97 -13.25 -38.68
N ASP A 36 -5.09 -14.14 -39.67
CA ASP A 36 -4.42 -14.06 -40.97
C ASP A 36 -5.39 -13.66 -42.11
N THR A 37 -6.54 -13.07 -41.76
CA THR A 37 -7.70 -12.76 -42.62
C THR A 37 -8.50 -13.96 -43.14
N LYS A 38 -8.19 -15.18 -42.70
CA LYS A 38 -9.03 -16.37 -42.92
C LYS A 38 -9.90 -16.65 -41.70
N ALA A 39 -10.91 -17.51 -41.89
CA ALA A 39 -12.02 -17.68 -40.94
C ALA A 39 -11.60 -18.33 -39.60
N ASP A 40 -10.55 -19.14 -39.58
CA ASP A 40 -10.23 -19.98 -38.41
C ASP A 40 -8.97 -19.49 -37.69
N SER A 41 -9.13 -19.11 -36.41
CA SER A 41 -8.01 -18.89 -35.49
C SER A 41 -8.31 -19.55 -34.14
N THR A 42 -7.35 -20.30 -33.62
CA THR A 42 -7.44 -20.87 -32.27
C THR A 42 -6.80 -19.90 -31.28
N PRO A 43 -7.55 -19.39 -30.28
CA PRO A 43 -6.98 -18.50 -29.28
C PRO A 43 -5.97 -19.24 -28.38
N TYR A 44 -4.90 -18.55 -28.02
CA TYR A 44 -4.04 -18.95 -26.91
C TYR A 44 -4.55 -18.28 -25.63
N THR A 45 -4.82 -19.06 -24.59
CA THR A 45 -5.36 -18.57 -23.32
C THR A 45 -4.43 -18.90 -22.16
N VAL A 46 -4.19 -17.91 -21.30
CA VAL A 46 -3.45 -18.05 -20.04
C VAL A 46 -4.30 -17.50 -18.91
N THR A 47 -4.36 -18.21 -17.79
CA THR A 47 -5.06 -17.76 -16.58
C THR A 47 -4.06 -17.43 -15.48
N PHE A 48 -4.41 -16.47 -14.64
CA PHE A 48 -3.68 -16.19 -13.40
C PHE A 48 -4.66 -15.70 -12.32
N THR A 49 -4.29 -15.87 -11.05
CA THR A 49 -5.05 -15.32 -9.93
C THR A 49 -4.20 -14.27 -9.23
N LYS A 50 -4.76 -13.07 -9.06
CA LYS A 50 -4.13 -12.02 -8.27
C LYS A 50 -4.71 -12.03 -6.85
N ALA A 51 -3.83 -11.95 -5.85
CA ALA A 51 -4.19 -11.64 -4.48
C ALA A 51 -3.18 -10.64 -3.89
N VAL A 52 -3.67 -9.70 -3.10
CA VAL A 52 -2.87 -8.74 -2.32
C VAL A 52 -3.21 -8.98 -0.87
N TYR A 53 -2.24 -9.32 -0.04
CA TYR A 53 -2.45 -9.75 1.34
C TYR A 53 -2.14 -8.66 2.37
N GLU A 54 -1.26 -7.73 2.02
CA GLU A 54 -0.76 -6.71 2.91
C GLU A 54 -0.58 -5.39 2.14
N ALA A 55 -0.76 -4.28 2.84
CA ALA A 55 -0.38 -2.95 2.38
C ALA A 55 0.42 -2.24 3.47
N SER A 56 1.46 -1.51 3.07
CA SER A 56 2.24 -0.65 3.96
C SER A 56 2.31 0.77 3.39
N ILE A 57 2.22 1.76 4.28
CA ILE A 57 2.26 3.19 3.95
C ILE A 57 3.14 3.91 4.97
N THR A 58 4.03 4.78 4.48
CA THR A 58 4.84 5.69 5.30
C THR A 58 5.06 6.98 4.53
N MET A 59 5.37 8.08 5.21
CA MET A 59 5.75 9.31 4.52
C MET A 59 7.15 9.16 3.95
N ALA A 60 7.35 9.65 2.73
CA ALA A 60 8.66 9.65 2.08
C ALA A 60 9.66 10.56 2.82
N GLU A 61 9.17 11.67 3.36
CA GLU A 61 9.94 12.62 4.14
C GLU A 61 9.23 12.87 5.49
N PRO A 62 9.96 12.89 6.62
CA PRO A 62 9.42 13.33 7.90
C PRO A 62 8.96 14.79 7.88
N ILE A 63 8.15 15.18 8.86
CA ILE A 63 7.76 16.57 9.08
C ILE A 63 8.52 17.12 10.28
N ASP A 64 9.43 18.05 10.04
CA ASP A 64 10.23 18.70 11.08
C ASP A 64 9.34 19.49 12.07
N ALA A 65 9.77 19.54 13.33
CA ALA A 65 9.19 20.36 14.38
C ALA A 65 10.27 21.23 15.04
N ASP A 66 9.89 22.44 15.48
CA ASP A 66 10.76 23.39 16.17
C ASP A 66 10.88 23.13 17.67
N ASP A 67 10.00 22.30 18.23
CA ASP A 67 10.02 21.84 19.62
C ASP A 67 9.55 20.36 19.74
N THR A 68 9.57 19.84 20.95
CA THR A 68 9.18 18.48 21.31
C THR A 68 7.74 18.21 20.90
N ILE A 69 7.54 17.19 20.05
CA ILE A 69 6.21 16.69 19.73
C ILE A 69 5.72 15.83 20.89
N THR A 70 4.68 16.29 21.57
CA THR A 70 4.13 15.67 22.78
C THR A 70 2.87 14.87 22.52
N VAL A 71 2.08 15.28 21.53
CA VAL A 71 0.79 14.68 21.20
C VAL A 71 0.57 14.70 19.70
N MET A 72 -0.08 13.66 19.19
CA MET A 72 -0.56 13.62 17.81
C MET A 72 -1.98 13.04 17.73
N VAL A 73 -2.63 13.36 16.62
CA VAL A 73 -3.84 12.69 16.18
C VAL A 73 -3.65 12.26 14.73
N LEU A 74 -4.04 11.03 14.40
CA LEU A 74 -4.04 10.51 13.04
C LEU A 74 -5.38 9.85 12.74
N ASN A 75 -5.89 10.12 11.55
CA ASN A 75 -7.14 9.59 11.05
C ASN A 75 -6.87 8.84 9.74
N ILE A 76 -7.47 7.66 9.61
CA ILE A 76 -7.44 6.84 8.41
C ILE A 76 -8.85 6.83 7.84
N LEU A 77 -9.05 7.46 6.69
CA LEU A 77 -10.30 7.39 5.94
C LEU A 77 -10.24 6.21 4.97
N GLY A 78 -11.30 5.42 4.96
CA GLY A 78 -11.42 4.24 4.11
C GLY A 78 -12.37 3.20 4.69
N SER A 79 -12.18 1.96 4.28
CA SER A 79 -12.85 0.78 4.83
C SER A 79 -11.80 -0.29 5.10
N ILE A 80 -11.49 -0.51 6.37
CA ILE A 80 -10.62 -1.60 6.82
C ILE A 80 -11.54 -2.68 7.43
N PRO A 81 -11.47 -3.94 6.97
CA PRO A 81 -12.23 -5.03 7.58
C PRO A 81 -11.94 -5.16 9.07
N GLY A 82 -12.96 -5.45 9.88
CA GLY A 82 -12.80 -5.53 11.33
C GLY A 82 -11.89 -6.66 11.81
N ASP A 83 -11.68 -7.68 10.98
CA ASP A 83 -10.75 -8.78 11.23
C ASP A 83 -9.36 -8.56 10.61
N ALA A 84 -9.12 -7.43 9.93
CA ALA A 84 -7.81 -7.08 9.40
C ALA A 84 -6.85 -6.71 10.54
N ASP A 85 -5.59 -7.10 10.37
CA ASP A 85 -4.53 -6.76 11.30
C ASP A 85 -3.92 -5.42 10.89
N LEU A 86 -4.43 -4.35 11.50
CA LEU A 86 -3.92 -2.99 11.35
C LEU A 86 -2.95 -2.70 12.49
N GLU A 87 -1.73 -2.27 12.14
CA GLU A 87 -0.73 -1.69 13.03
C GLU A 87 -0.38 -0.28 12.52
N VAL A 88 -0.28 0.66 13.47
CA VAL A 88 0.19 2.02 13.20
C VAL A 88 1.25 2.40 14.21
N LEU A 89 2.48 2.55 13.72
CA LEU A 89 3.61 3.04 14.49
C LEU A 89 3.84 4.52 14.18
N VAL A 90 4.17 5.30 15.20
CA VAL A 90 4.43 6.73 15.09
C VAL A 90 5.76 7.06 15.77
N THR A 91 6.43 8.12 15.33
CA THR A 91 7.67 8.58 15.93
C THR A 91 7.71 10.11 15.95
N ASN A 92 8.36 10.67 16.96
CA ASN A 92 8.64 12.10 17.08
C ASN A 92 10.12 12.47 16.88
N ASN A 93 10.98 11.49 16.60
CA ASN A 93 12.41 11.69 16.33
C ASN A 93 12.82 11.03 15.00
N ALA A 94 12.01 11.22 13.96
CA ALA A 94 12.19 10.56 12.66
C ALA A 94 13.52 10.86 11.94
N LEU A 95 14.25 11.91 12.36
CA LEU A 95 15.56 12.28 11.82
C LEU A 95 16.73 11.57 12.51
N ASP A 96 16.49 10.90 13.64
CA ASP A 96 17.52 10.14 14.33
C ASP A 96 17.91 8.91 13.51
N ASP A 97 19.17 8.47 13.62
CA ASP A 97 19.64 7.25 12.93
C ASP A 97 18.82 6.02 13.32
N GLU A 98 18.37 6.00 14.58
CA GLU A 98 17.50 4.96 15.15
C GLU A 98 16.27 5.62 15.82
N PRO A 99 15.22 5.97 15.05
CA PRO A 99 14.02 6.58 15.61
C PRO A 99 13.30 5.66 16.59
N VAL A 100 12.72 6.25 17.64
CA VAL A 100 11.88 5.52 18.59
C VAL A 100 10.46 5.45 18.02
N TRP A 101 10.02 4.24 17.70
CA TRP A 101 8.67 3.98 17.20
C TRP A 101 7.75 3.56 18.35
N GLU A 102 6.62 4.23 18.48
CA GLU A 102 5.58 3.95 19.47
C GLU A 102 4.32 3.40 18.76
N ASP A 103 3.66 2.41 19.37
CA ASP A 103 2.43 1.84 18.84
C ASP A 103 1.22 2.73 19.20
N ALA A 104 0.61 3.33 18.18
CA ALA A 104 -0.57 4.18 18.28
C ALA A 104 -1.84 3.50 17.74
N THR A 105 -1.79 2.19 17.48
CA THR A 105 -2.88 1.44 16.83
C THR A 105 -4.20 1.57 17.58
N ALA A 106 -4.16 1.37 18.91
CA ALA A 106 -5.35 1.44 19.75
C ALA A 106 -5.92 2.87 19.80
N ASP A 107 -5.06 3.88 19.85
CA ASP A 107 -5.49 5.28 19.87
C ASP A 107 -6.21 5.64 18.57
N ILE A 108 -5.62 5.28 17.42
CA ILE A 108 -6.18 5.58 16.10
C ILE A 108 -7.49 4.83 15.86
N LYS A 109 -7.59 3.56 16.25
CA LYS A 109 -8.86 2.78 16.14
C LYS A 109 -9.99 3.40 16.97
N ASN A 110 -9.66 4.02 18.10
CA ASN A 110 -10.62 4.63 19.01
C ASN A 110 -10.83 6.13 18.75
N GLY A 111 -10.08 6.74 17.83
CA GLY A 111 -10.10 8.18 17.59
C GLY A 111 -9.52 9.02 18.74
N ASN A 112 -8.62 8.43 19.53
CA ASN A 112 -7.92 9.10 20.62
C ASN A 112 -6.66 9.80 20.11
N ASN A 113 -6.18 10.74 20.92
CA ASN A 113 -4.85 11.31 20.75
C ASN A 113 -3.79 10.31 21.24
N HIS A 114 -2.69 10.19 20.52
CA HIS A 114 -1.52 9.47 20.99
C HIS A 114 -0.58 10.44 21.73
N ILE A 115 -0.15 10.06 22.93
CA ILE A 115 0.77 10.85 23.76
C ILE A 115 2.14 10.19 23.69
N PHE A 116 3.11 10.86 23.07
CA PHE A 116 4.46 10.33 22.94
C PHE A 116 5.12 10.17 24.30
N THR A 117 5.69 8.99 24.54
CA THR A 117 6.53 8.71 25.71
C THR A 117 7.98 9.10 25.46
N ASN A 118 8.46 9.04 24.21
CA ASN A 118 9.78 9.54 23.84
C ASN A 118 9.85 11.08 23.98
N LYS A 119 10.90 11.56 24.65
CA LYS A 119 11.14 13.00 24.91
C LYS A 119 12.49 13.48 24.38
N THR A 120 13.17 12.68 23.59
CA THR A 120 14.52 12.96 23.09
C THR A 120 14.59 12.80 21.58
N ALA A 121 15.33 13.71 20.93
CA ALA A 121 15.69 13.60 19.53
C ALA A 121 17.12 14.14 19.36
N ALA A 122 18.04 13.33 18.84
CA ALA A 122 19.44 13.72 18.65
C ALA A 122 19.62 14.67 17.44
N ASN A 123 18.84 14.46 16.39
CA ASN A 123 18.91 15.18 15.12
C ASN A 123 17.73 16.16 14.93
N GLY A 124 17.03 16.50 16.01
CA GLY A 124 15.85 17.36 15.99
C GLY A 124 14.54 16.57 15.96
N PHE A 125 13.49 17.16 16.52
CA PHE A 125 12.17 16.53 16.53
C PHE A 125 11.57 16.55 15.13
N ALA A 126 11.03 15.41 14.72
CA ALA A 126 10.35 15.26 13.45
C ALA A 126 9.35 14.11 13.52
N PHE A 127 8.16 14.36 12.97
CA PHE A 127 7.09 13.39 12.93
C PHE A 127 7.21 12.45 11.74
N ASN A 128 7.02 11.14 11.97
CA ASN A 128 6.69 10.20 10.90
C ASN A 128 5.76 9.08 11.41
N PHE A 129 5.16 8.33 10.49
CA PHE A 129 4.35 7.15 10.78
C PHE A 129 4.71 5.97 9.86
N LYS A 130 4.38 4.76 10.32
CA LYS A 130 4.31 3.53 9.53
C LYS A 130 2.95 2.90 9.77
N LEU A 131 2.22 2.65 8.70
CA LEU A 131 0.96 1.91 8.73
C LEU A 131 1.17 0.60 7.98
N THR A 132 0.81 -0.51 8.61
CA THR A 132 0.74 -1.83 7.99
C THR A 132 -0.66 -2.38 8.19
N VAL A 133 -1.22 -2.98 7.14
CA VAL A 133 -2.52 -3.64 7.22
C VAL A 133 -2.49 -4.95 6.46
N SER A 134 -2.76 -6.04 7.18
CA SER A 134 -2.83 -7.39 6.65
C SER A 134 -4.26 -7.93 6.66
N ARG A 135 -4.59 -8.75 5.66
CA ARG A 135 -5.92 -9.36 5.56
C ARG A 135 -6.22 -10.26 6.76
N GLY A 136 -7.44 -10.13 7.26
CA GLY A 136 -8.02 -11.08 8.20
C GLY A 136 -8.44 -12.39 7.53
N SER A 137 -8.85 -13.34 8.37
CA SER A 137 -9.28 -14.68 7.95
C SER A 137 -10.51 -14.68 7.04
N SER A 138 -11.33 -13.62 7.07
CA SER A 138 -12.50 -13.47 6.19
C SER A 138 -12.11 -13.26 4.72
N ASN A 139 -10.87 -12.87 4.43
CA ASN A 139 -10.42 -12.40 3.12
C ASN A 139 -11.25 -11.22 2.56
N THR A 140 -12.01 -10.51 3.39
CA THR A 140 -12.74 -9.31 2.97
C THR A 140 -11.75 -8.24 2.49
N GLY A 141 -12.05 -7.59 1.37
CA GLY A 141 -11.23 -6.49 0.86
C GLY A 141 -11.47 -5.19 1.64
N GLY A 142 -10.42 -4.39 1.76
CA GLY A 142 -10.48 -3.03 2.29
C GLY A 142 -9.78 -2.04 1.37
N TYR A 143 -9.87 -0.76 1.71
CA TYR A 143 -9.17 0.33 1.03
C TYR A 143 -8.93 1.51 1.98
N ILE A 144 -7.90 2.30 1.70
CA ILE A 144 -7.59 3.57 2.37
C ILE A 144 -7.69 4.66 1.30
N THR A 145 -8.43 5.73 1.56
CA THR A 145 -8.56 6.90 0.66
C THR A 145 -7.73 8.07 1.13
N ASN A 146 -7.54 8.22 2.44
CA ASN A 146 -6.77 9.32 3.00
C ASN A 146 -6.17 8.93 4.35
N ILE A 147 -4.99 9.47 4.64
CA ILE A 147 -4.38 9.50 5.97
C ILE A 147 -4.10 10.96 6.26
N GLY A 148 -4.59 11.46 7.38
CA GLY A 148 -4.45 12.85 7.79
C GLY A 148 -4.34 12.98 9.30
N GLY A 149 -3.97 14.15 9.79
CA GLY A 149 -3.74 14.35 11.21
C GLY A 149 -3.10 15.68 11.54
N ALA A 150 -2.75 15.84 12.81
CA ALA A 150 -2.00 16.97 13.33
C ALA A 150 -1.14 16.51 14.52
N PHE A 151 -0.10 17.27 14.83
CA PHE A 151 0.73 17.06 16.00
C PHE A 151 1.07 18.39 16.67
N GLN A 152 1.47 18.31 17.93
CA GLN A 152 1.80 19.44 18.81
C GLN A 152 2.90 19.04 19.79
#